data_AF-A0A1Y3SCJ4-F1
#
_entry.id   AF-A0A1Y3SCJ4-F1
#
_cell.length_a   1.000
_cell.length_b   1.000
_cell.length_c   1.000
_cell.angle_alpha   90.00
_cell.angle_beta   90.00
_cell.angle_gamma   90.00
#
_symmetry.space_group_name_H-M   'P 1'
#
loop_
_entity.id
_entity.type
_entity.pdbx_description
1 polymer ?
#
loop_
_entity_poly.entity_id
_entity_poly.type
_entity_poly.pdbx_seq_one_letter_code
_entity_poly.pdbx_strand_id
1 'polypeptide(L)'
;MNTGKQMRLSERELAGYRQWLTELEEEMEELGGLSAGLDGDLEDYFDPRSPIGRQVYASFSNEELLEPLVDTMEKGDGAPRPDRLLCVYRWYLEKRFGSLHRACWCARGRSRQRQAERRWPADWPERVDPRPFFRRCHSQGLILDEEARAAVWDYCGAVRRQGQPPCENELPDQLRTLFARTGCTWRTGLELLGIPALSKAVRRHMRCYWAGTDE
;
A
#
# COMPACT_ATOMS: atom_id res chain seq x y z
N MET A 1 -6.83 1.88 49.43
CA MET A 1 -6.71 3.08 48.58
C MET A 1 -5.25 3.27 48.22
N ASN A 2 -4.89 3.01 46.97
CA ASN A 2 -3.77 3.70 46.33
C ASN A 2 -4.12 3.76 44.84
N THR A 3 -4.61 4.91 44.42
CA THR A 3 -4.98 5.24 43.04
C THR A 3 -3.73 5.11 42.18
N GLY A 4 -3.57 3.94 41.55
CA GLY A 4 -2.49 3.70 40.61
C GLY A 4 -2.59 4.70 39.47
N LYS A 5 -1.69 5.69 39.45
CA LYS A 5 -1.40 6.48 38.26
C LYS A 5 -1.30 5.48 37.11
N GLN A 6 -2.20 5.55 36.12
CA GLN A 6 -1.96 4.88 34.85
C GLN A 6 -0.63 5.42 34.33
N MET A 7 0.42 4.61 34.40
CA MET A 7 1.73 4.96 33.87
C MET A 7 1.57 5.02 32.35
N ARG A 8 1.43 6.24 31.84
CA ARG A 8 1.37 6.50 30.41
C ARG A 8 2.79 6.50 29.88
N LEU A 9 3.08 5.61 28.94
CA LEU A 9 4.38 5.54 28.28
C LEU A 9 4.60 6.81 27.44
N SER A 10 5.81 7.33 27.49
CA SER A 10 6.32 8.34 26.57
C SER A 10 6.54 7.76 25.18
N GLU A 11 6.65 8.63 24.17
CA GLU A 11 6.97 8.22 22.80
C GLU A 11 8.30 7.46 22.72
N ARG A 12 9.29 7.86 23.52
CA ARG A 12 10.59 7.18 23.61
C ARG A 12 10.46 5.76 24.18
N GLU A 13 9.63 5.59 25.21
CA GLU A 13 9.38 4.26 25.79
C GLU A 13 8.63 3.37 24.79
N LEU A 14 7.60 3.91 24.12
CA LEU A 14 6.89 3.19 23.06
C LEU A 14 7.82 2.77 21.91
N ALA A 15 8.70 3.67 21.47
CA ALA A 15 9.71 3.34 20.46
C ALA A 15 10.65 2.21 20.95
N GLY A 16 11.03 2.22 22.22
CA GLY A 16 11.81 1.14 22.84
C GLY A 16 11.08 -0.21 22.80
N TYR A 17 9.79 -0.26 23.15
CA TYR A 17 9.00 -1.49 23.05
C TYR A 17 8.82 -1.96 21.59
N ARG A 18 8.66 -1.03 20.64
CA ARG A 18 8.57 -1.36 19.22
C ARG A 18 9.88 -1.91 18.69
N GLN A 19 11.01 -1.34 19.10
CA GLN A 19 12.33 -1.86 18.78
C GLN A 19 12.53 -3.26 19.38
N TRP A 20 12.09 -3.48 20.62
CA TRP A 20 12.17 -4.80 21.25
C TRP A 20 11.36 -5.85 20.48
N LEU A 21 10.20 -5.49 19.91
CA LEU A 21 9.45 -6.41 19.02
C LEU A 21 10.23 -6.77 17.75
N THR A 22 10.99 -5.84 17.18
CA THR A 22 11.86 -6.11 16.03
C THR A 22 13.00 -7.05 16.42
N GLU A 23 13.69 -6.78 17.53
CA GLU A 23 14.77 -7.64 18.04
C GLU A 23 14.25 -9.06 18.34
N LEU A 24 13.08 -9.17 18.97
CA LEU A 24 12.44 -10.44 19.27
C LEU A 24 12.01 -11.19 18.00
N GLU A 25 11.54 -10.48 16.97
CA GLU A 25 11.22 -11.10 15.67
C GLU A 25 12.47 -11.68 15.00
N GLU A 26 13.59 -10.95 15.01
CA GLU A 26 14.88 -11.42 14.47
C GLU A 26 15.38 -12.68 15.23
N GLU A 27 15.40 -12.63 16.56
CA GLU A 27 15.80 -13.78 17.41
C GLU A 27 14.91 -15.02 17.16
N MET A 28 13.60 -14.81 17.08
CA MET A 28 12.64 -15.90 16.86
C MET A 28 12.69 -16.44 15.41
N GLU A 29 13.03 -15.61 14.42
CA GLU A 29 13.23 -16.06 13.04
C GLU A 29 14.45 -17.00 12.95
N GLU A 30 15.56 -16.66 13.60
CA GLU A 30 16.77 -17.51 13.66
C GLU A 30 16.50 -18.88 14.30
N LEU A 31 15.64 -18.91 15.32
CA LEU A 31 15.25 -20.13 16.03
C LEU A 31 14.09 -20.90 15.38
N GLY A 32 13.48 -20.35 14.32
CA GLY A 32 12.28 -20.92 13.68
C GLY A 32 11.02 -20.87 14.56
N GLY A 33 11.00 -19.97 15.56
CA GLY A 33 10.00 -19.87 16.62
C GLY A 33 8.95 -18.77 16.43
N LEU A 34 8.91 -18.05 15.30
CA LEU A 34 8.01 -16.89 15.08
C LEU A 34 6.55 -17.11 15.50
N SER A 35 6.00 -18.29 15.18
CA SER A 35 4.60 -18.62 15.49
C SER A 35 4.38 -19.19 16.90
N ALA A 36 5.47 -19.49 17.63
CA ALA A 36 5.40 -19.98 19.01
C ALA A 36 4.93 -18.87 19.95
N GLY A 37 4.33 -19.26 21.07
CA GLY A 37 3.97 -18.32 22.14
C GLY A 37 5.21 -17.69 22.75
N LEU A 38 5.05 -16.51 23.36
CA LEU A 38 6.11 -15.92 24.19
C LEU A 38 6.15 -16.58 25.56
N ASP A 39 7.31 -16.50 26.22
CA ASP A 39 7.42 -16.82 27.65
C ASP A 39 6.53 -15.88 28.47
N GLY A 40 5.99 -16.36 29.59
CA GLY A 40 4.95 -15.66 30.36
C GLY A 40 5.33 -14.24 30.80
N ASP A 41 6.60 -14.01 31.15
CA ASP A 41 7.10 -12.68 31.53
C ASP A 41 7.16 -11.71 30.35
N LEU A 42 7.39 -12.21 29.13
CA LEU A 42 7.41 -11.43 27.89
C LEU A 42 6.00 -11.14 27.38
N GLU A 43 5.06 -12.08 27.57
CA GLU A 43 3.66 -11.91 27.18
C GLU A 43 3.04 -10.67 27.85
N ASP A 44 3.33 -10.40 29.13
CA ASP A 44 2.76 -9.27 29.87
C ASP A 44 3.12 -7.90 29.28
N TYR A 45 4.29 -7.75 28.62
CA TYR A 45 4.70 -6.49 28.00
C TYR A 45 3.95 -6.20 26.70
N PHE A 46 3.47 -7.24 26.02
CA PHE A 46 2.89 -7.14 24.67
C PHE A 46 1.44 -7.59 24.58
N ASP A 47 0.87 -8.22 25.62
CA ASP A 47 -0.54 -8.56 25.65
C ASP A 47 -1.38 -7.27 25.59
N PRO A 48 -2.24 -7.08 24.56
CA PRO A 48 -3.04 -5.88 24.43
C PRO A 48 -4.13 -5.73 25.51
N ARG A 49 -4.25 -6.67 26.45
CA ARG A 49 -5.08 -6.59 27.66
C ARG A 49 -4.33 -5.94 28.83
N SER A 50 -3.00 -6.08 28.88
CA SER A 50 -2.15 -5.51 29.93
C SER A 50 -2.02 -3.98 29.81
N PRO A 51 -1.66 -3.24 30.89
CA PRO A 51 -1.53 -1.79 30.83
C PRO A 51 -0.44 -1.29 29.87
N ILE A 52 0.70 -1.99 29.79
CA ILE A 52 1.82 -1.66 28.90
C ILE A 52 1.50 -2.12 27.48
N GLY A 53 1.14 -3.40 27.31
CA GLY A 53 0.86 -3.97 26.00
C GLY A 53 -0.30 -3.29 25.28
N ARG A 54 -1.32 -2.80 26.01
CA ARG A 54 -2.37 -1.95 25.43
C ARG A 54 -1.83 -0.66 24.80
N GLN A 55 -0.87 -0.02 25.44
CA GLN A 55 -0.27 1.23 24.94
C GLN A 55 0.65 0.96 23.76
N VAL A 56 1.45 -0.10 23.81
CA VAL A 56 2.28 -0.57 22.68
C VAL A 56 1.39 -0.91 21.50
N TYR A 57 0.36 -1.74 21.68
CA TYR A 57 -0.63 -2.06 20.66
C TYR A 57 -1.30 -0.82 20.05
N ALA A 58 -1.71 0.13 20.89
CA ALA A 58 -2.38 1.35 20.44
C ALA A 58 -1.44 2.30 19.68
N SER A 59 -0.13 2.18 19.87
CA SER A 59 0.88 2.98 19.15
C SER A 59 1.04 2.59 17.68
N PHE A 60 0.50 1.45 17.26
CA PHE A 60 0.49 1.04 15.87
C PHE A 60 -0.76 1.50 15.12
N SER A 61 -0.55 2.07 13.93
CA SER A 61 -1.58 2.28 12.93
C SER A 61 -2.05 0.96 12.34
N ASN A 62 -3.20 0.98 11.65
CA ASN A 62 -3.68 -0.21 10.95
C ASN A 62 -2.72 -0.63 9.82
N GLU A 63 -2.07 0.34 9.16
CA GLU A 63 -1.13 0.07 8.07
C GLU A 63 0.14 -0.56 8.60
N GLU A 64 0.73 0.00 9.66
CA GLU A 64 1.93 -0.54 10.29
C GLU A 64 1.74 -1.98 10.76
N LEU A 65 0.58 -2.34 11.32
CA LEU A 65 0.28 -3.73 11.70
C LEU A 65 0.15 -4.66 10.49
N LEU A 66 -0.26 -4.15 9.33
CA LEU A 66 -0.40 -4.96 8.12
C LEU A 66 0.94 -5.13 7.38
N GLU A 67 1.91 -4.21 7.53
CA GLU A 67 3.19 -4.26 6.82
C GLU A 67 3.93 -5.60 6.95
N PRO A 68 4.14 -6.18 8.16
CA PRO A 68 4.81 -7.48 8.29
C PRO A 68 4.08 -8.57 7.51
N LEU A 69 2.75 -8.58 7.54
CA LEU A 69 1.93 -9.54 6.80
C LEU A 69 2.04 -9.34 5.29
N VAL A 70 2.14 -8.09 4.81
CA VAL A 70 2.38 -7.78 3.39
C VAL A 70 3.78 -8.25 2.97
N ASP A 71 4.80 -8.09 3.82
CA ASP A 71 6.17 -8.53 3.51
C ASP A 71 6.27 -10.05 3.31
N THR A 72 5.47 -10.83 4.04
CA THR A 72 5.38 -12.28 3.81
C THR A 72 4.91 -12.63 2.39
N MET A 73 4.15 -11.75 1.75
CA MET A 73 3.65 -11.95 0.38
C MET A 73 4.73 -11.69 -0.67
N GLU A 74 5.59 -10.69 -0.46
CA GLU A 74 6.67 -10.35 -1.40
C GLU A 74 7.78 -11.40 -1.41
N LYS A 75 8.07 -11.99 -0.25
CA LYS A 75 9.02 -13.11 -0.12
C LYS A 75 8.43 -14.47 -0.56
N GLY A 76 7.15 -14.52 -0.92
CA GLY A 76 6.39 -15.75 -1.14
C GLY A 76 5.74 -15.85 -2.53
N ASP A 77 4.66 -16.62 -2.60
CA ASP A 77 3.81 -16.84 -3.78
C ASP A 77 2.73 -15.76 -3.96
N GLY A 78 2.85 -14.63 -3.26
CA GLY A 78 1.86 -13.56 -3.24
C GLY A 78 0.67 -13.80 -2.31
N ALA A 79 0.67 -14.88 -1.51
CA ALA A 79 -0.33 -15.12 -0.47
C ALA A 79 0.17 -14.65 0.91
N PRO A 80 -0.69 -14.01 1.75
CA PRO A 80 -0.31 -13.65 3.11
C PRO A 80 -0.07 -14.90 3.97
N ARG A 81 1.02 -14.92 4.74
CA ARG A 81 1.44 -16.05 5.59
C ARG A 81 1.50 -15.65 7.05
N PRO A 82 0.36 -15.62 7.77
CA PRO A 82 0.32 -15.19 9.17
C PRO A 82 1.11 -16.11 10.11
N ASP A 83 1.38 -17.35 9.71
CA ASP A 83 2.27 -18.30 10.39
C ASP A 83 3.75 -17.88 10.38
N ARG A 84 4.13 -16.95 9.49
CA ARG A 84 5.48 -16.37 9.42
C ARG A 84 5.60 -15.04 10.16
N LEU A 85 4.65 -14.72 11.02
CA LEU A 85 4.71 -13.52 11.86
C LEU A 85 5.03 -13.90 13.30
N LEU A 86 5.75 -13.02 13.98
CA LEU A 86 5.84 -13.05 15.44
C LEU A 86 4.42 -13.12 16.05
N CYS A 87 4.23 -14.00 17.04
CA CYS A 87 2.93 -14.26 17.64
C CYS A 87 2.22 -13.00 18.16
N VAL A 88 2.97 -11.99 18.63
CA VAL A 88 2.44 -10.68 19.05
C VAL A 88 1.72 -9.97 17.91
N TYR A 89 2.30 -9.92 16.71
CA TYR A 89 1.64 -9.30 15.56
C TYR A 89 0.35 -10.04 15.19
N ARG A 90 0.32 -11.37 15.35
CA ARG A 90 -0.93 -12.15 15.14
C ARG A 90 -2.01 -11.75 16.15
N TRP A 91 -1.67 -11.60 17.43
CA TRP A 91 -2.62 -11.12 18.45
C TRP A 91 -3.17 -9.74 18.11
N TYR A 92 -2.28 -8.83 17.70
CA TYR A 92 -2.64 -7.47 17.33
C TYR A 92 -3.55 -7.43 16.10
N LEU A 93 -3.25 -8.24 15.08
CA LEU A 93 -4.07 -8.37 13.88
C LEU A 93 -5.45 -8.96 14.18
N GLU A 94 -5.53 -10.01 15.00
CA GLU A 94 -6.81 -10.59 15.43
C GLU A 94 -7.64 -9.58 16.21
N LYS A 95 -7.02 -8.84 17.13
CA LYS A 95 -7.71 -7.81 17.91
C LYS A 95 -8.18 -6.65 17.05
N ARG A 96 -7.35 -6.16 16.11
CA ARG A 96 -7.65 -4.98 15.30
C ARG A 96 -8.65 -5.26 14.18
N PHE A 97 -8.53 -6.42 13.53
CA PHE A 97 -9.33 -6.77 12.35
C PHE A 97 -10.40 -7.82 12.64
N GLY A 98 -10.49 -8.32 13.87
CA GLY A 98 -11.47 -9.32 14.33
C GLY A 98 -11.12 -10.77 13.99
N SER A 99 -10.23 -11.01 13.02
CA SER A 99 -9.70 -12.34 12.70
C SER A 99 -8.45 -12.23 11.81
N LEU A 100 -7.58 -13.23 11.85
CA LEU A 100 -6.47 -13.33 10.89
C LEU A 100 -6.95 -13.41 9.44
N HIS A 101 -8.07 -14.09 9.17
CA HIS A 101 -8.62 -14.14 7.82
C HIS A 101 -8.95 -12.73 7.28
N ARG A 102 -9.59 -11.89 8.10
CA ARG A 102 -9.89 -10.50 7.73
C ARG A 102 -8.62 -9.66 7.62
N ALA A 103 -7.64 -9.86 8.50
CA ALA A 103 -6.32 -9.24 8.40
C ALA A 103 -5.62 -9.59 7.06
N CYS A 104 -5.60 -10.87 6.67
CA CYS A 104 -5.05 -11.32 5.38
C CYS A 104 -5.79 -10.70 4.18
N TRP A 105 -7.10 -10.51 4.26
CA TRP A 105 -7.85 -9.79 3.23
C TRP A 105 -7.44 -8.31 3.17
N CYS A 106 -7.35 -7.63 4.31
CA CYS A 106 -6.87 -6.25 4.39
C CYS A 106 -5.43 -6.10 3.87
N ALA A 107 -4.54 -7.03 4.21
CA ALA A 107 -3.15 -7.06 3.75
C ALA A 107 -3.05 -7.14 2.23
N ARG A 108 -3.92 -7.89 1.55
CA ARG A 108 -3.97 -7.88 0.08
C ARG A 108 -4.36 -6.51 -0.48
N GLY A 109 -5.25 -5.79 0.20
CA GLY A 109 -5.59 -4.41 -0.12
C GLY A 109 -4.39 -3.49 0.05
N ARG A 110 -3.72 -3.57 1.21
CA ARG A 110 -2.52 -2.81 1.55
C ARG A 110 -1.37 -3.07 0.59
N SER A 111 -1.14 -4.32 0.20
CA SER A 111 -0.14 -4.70 -0.80
C SER A 111 -0.35 -3.97 -2.13
N ARG A 112 -1.61 -3.82 -2.58
CA ARG A 112 -1.92 -3.07 -3.81
C ARG A 112 -1.71 -1.57 -3.65
N GLN A 113 -2.01 -1.00 -2.48
CA GLN A 113 -1.70 0.39 -2.15
C GLN A 113 -0.19 0.63 -2.17
N ARG A 114 0.59 -0.20 -1.48
CA ARG A 114 2.06 -0.13 -1.43
C ARG A 114 2.71 -0.25 -2.80
N GLN A 115 2.22 -1.16 -3.64
CA GLN A 115 2.68 -1.26 -5.03
C GLN A 115 2.37 0.01 -5.83
N ALA A 116 1.22 0.64 -5.60
CA ALA A 116 0.87 1.90 -6.24
C ALA A 116 1.74 3.06 -5.74
N GLU A 117 2.04 3.14 -4.44
CA GLU A 117 2.97 4.13 -3.85
C GLU A 117 4.35 4.04 -4.50
N ARG A 118 4.92 2.82 -4.58
CA ARG A 118 6.22 2.58 -5.19
C ARG A 118 6.24 2.92 -6.68
N ARG A 119 5.16 2.60 -7.40
CA ARG A 119 5.07 2.81 -8.85
C ARG A 119 4.77 4.26 -9.22
N TRP A 120 3.98 4.95 -8.40
CA TRP A 120 3.43 6.27 -8.68
C TRP A 120 3.70 7.24 -7.52
N PRO A 121 4.95 7.71 -7.38
CA PRO A 121 5.30 8.77 -6.43
C PRO A 121 4.62 10.11 -6.75
N ALA A 122 4.72 11.08 -5.85
CA ALA A 122 4.03 12.37 -5.95
C ALA A 122 4.40 13.19 -7.21
N ASP A 123 5.59 12.98 -7.77
CA ASP A 123 6.07 13.60 -9.01
C ASP A 123 5.53 12.93 -10.29
N TRP A 124 4.64 11.93 -10.19
CA TRP A 124 4.11 11.24 -11.37
C TRP A 124 3.53 12.17 -12.46
N PRO A 125 2.90 13.34 -12.17
CA PRO A 125 2.39 14.21 -13.23
C PRO A 125 3.49 14.71 -14.18
N GLU A 126 4.73 14.87 -13.68
CA GLU A 126 5.89 15.28 -14.47
C GLU A 126 6.33 14.18 -15.46
N ARG A 127 6.02 12.92 -15.15
CA ARG A 127 6.34 11.74 -15.95
C ARG A 127 5.38 11.50 -17.10
N VAL A 128 4.27 12.24 -17.15
CA VAL A 128 3.27 12.09 -18.21
C VAL A 128 3.91 12.44 -19.55
N ASP A 129 3.97 11.50 -20.50
CA ASP A 129 4.56 11.71 -21.82
C ASP A 129 3.81 10.88 -22.86
N PRO A 130 3.29 11.48 -23.95
CA PRO A 130 2.60 10.74 -24.99
C PRO A 130 3.52 9.95 -25.94
N ARG A 131 4.84 10.23 -25.95
CA ARG A 131 5.78 9.60 -26.90
C ARG A 131 5.86 8.08 -26.80
N PRO A 132 5.86 7.43 -25.62
CA PRO A 132 5.85 5.97 -25.53
C PRO A 132 4.59 5.36 -26.15
N PHE A 133 3.43 6.01 -25.98
CA PHE A 133 2.21 5.59 -26.65
C PHE A 133 2.30 5.74 -28.18
N PHE A 134 2.89 6.81 -28.70
CA PHE A 134 3.11 6.95 -30.14
C PHE A 134 4.06 5.88 -30.70
N ARG A 135 5.13 5.52 -29.97
CA ARG A 135 6.00 4.39 -30.33
C ARG A 135 5.21 3.08 -30.38
N ARG A 136 4.29 2.87 -29.44
CA ARG A 136 3.39 1.71 -29.44
C ARG A 136 2.49 1.72 -30.68
N CYS A 137 1.86 2.85 -31.02
CA CYS A 137 1.04 2.98 -32.23
C CYS A 137 1.82 2.59 -33.47
N HIS A 138 3.03 3.16 -33.64
CA HIS A 138 3.88 2.87 -34.77
C HIS A 138 4.27 1.38 -34.85
N SER A 139 4.61 0.76 -33.72
CA SER A 139 4.92 -0.69 -33.67
C SER A 139 3.76 -1.60 -34.06
N GLN A 140 2.52 -1.09 -33.99
CA GLN A 140 1.31 -1.80 -34.40
C GLN A 140 0.86 -1.43 -35.83
N GLY A 141 1.69 -0.69 -36.59
CA GLY A 141 1.34 -0.21 -37.93
C GLY A 141 0.30 0.92 -37.95
N LEU A 142 -0.02 1.50 -36.78
CA LEU A 142 -0.99 2.57 -36.67
C LEU A 142 -0.31 3.93 -36.87
N ILE A 143 -0.61 4.59 -37.99
CA ILE A 143 -0.20 5.96 -38.26
C ILE A 143 -1.31 6.89 -37.76
N LEU A 144 -0.97 7.73 -36.77
CA LEU A 144 -1.85 8.76 -36.26
C LEU A 144 -1.70 10.02 -37.11
N ASP A 145 -2.82 10.63 -37.49
CA ASP A 145 -2.84 11.96 -38.09
C ASP A 145 -2.51 13.04 -37.04
N GLU A 146 -2.34 14.27 -37.52
CA GLU A 146 -1.95 15.40 -36.66
C GLU A 146 -3.03 15.70 -35.60
N GLU A 147 -4.31 15.56 -35.94
CA GLU A 147 -5.43 15.78 -35.03
C GLU A 147 -5.44 14.76 -33.88
N ALA A 148 -5.27 13.47 -34.17
CA ALA A 148 -5.17 12.44 -33.14
C ALA A 148 -3.93 12.62 -32.26
N ARG A 149 -2.81 13.06 -32.82
CA ARG A 149 -1.60 13.37 -32.04
C ARG A 149 -1.82 14.57 -31.13
N ALA A 150 -2.43 15.63 -31.63
CA ALA A 150 -2.78 16.82 -30.87
C ALA A 150 -3.73 16.46 -29.71
N ALA A 151 -4.77 15.66 -29.96
CA ALA A 151 -5.71 15.22 -28.93
C ALA A 151 -5.02 14.47 -27.78
N VAL A 152 -4.07 13.57 -28.08
CA VAL A 152 -3.30 12.86 -27.06
C VAL A 152 -2.39 13.83 -26.28
N TRP A 153 -1.75 14.78 -26.97
CA TRP A 153 -0.93 15.82 -26.33
C TRP A 153 -1.74 16.70 -25.39
N ASP A 154 -2.88 17.21 -25.85
CA ASP A 154 -3.76 18.09 -25.08
C ASP A 154 -4.28 17.39 -23.84
N TYR A 155 -4.68 16.12 -23.98
CA TYR A 155 -5.10 15.30 -22.86
C TYR A 155 -3.98 15.12 -21.82
N CYS A 156 -2.77 14.74 -22.25
CA CYS A 156 -1.61 14.63 -21.37
C CYS A 156 -1.31 15.96 -20.66
N GLY A 157 -1.41 17.09 -21.38
CA GLY A 157 -1.24 18.43 -20.81
C GLY A 157 -2.33 18.81 -19.80
N ALA A 158 -3.58 18.39 -20.03
CA ALA A 158 -4.66 18.58 -19.08
C ALA A 158 -4.45 17.76 -17.80
N VAL A 159 -4.13 16.46 -17.93
CA VAL A 159 -3.88 15.57 -16.79
C VAL A 159 -2.69 16.08 -15.95
N ARG A 160 -1.60 16.48 -16.60
CA ARG A 160 -0.43 17.05 -15.91
C ARG A 160 -0.80 18.29 -15.08
N ARG A 161 -1.62 19.20 -15.61
CA ARG A 161 -2.06 20.42 -14.90
C ARG A 161 -3.01 20.11 -13.74
N GLN A 162 -3.89 19.13 -13.90
CA GLN A 162 -4.83 18.74 -12.86
C GLN A 162 -4.15 17.95 -11.73
N GLY A 163 -3.05 17.24 -12.02
CA GLY A 163 -2.34 16.43 -11.04
C GLY A 163 -3.17 15.27 -10.48
N GLN A 164 -4.25 14.88 -11.17
CA GLN A 164 -5.12 13.78 -10.75
C GLN A 164 -5.25 12.73 -11.85
N PRO A 165 -5.15 11.43 -11.50
CA PRO A 165 -5.38 10.37 -12.46
C PRO A 165 -6.88 10.23 -12.75
N PRO A 166 -7.26 9.99 -14.01
CA PRO A 166 -8.65 9.83 -14.43
C PRO A 166 -9.25 8.49 -13.95
N CYS A 167 -10.58 8.45 -13.87
CA CYS A 167 -11.35 7.21 -13.97
C CYS A 167 -11.30 6.65 -15.39
N GLU A 168 -11.61 5.37 -15.53
CA GLU A 168 -12.02 4.80 -16.82
C GLU A 168 -13.11 5.66 -17.47
N ASN A 169 -14.21 5.94 -16.75
CA ASN A 169 -15.36 6.71 -17.24
C ASN A 169 -15.07 8.17 -17.62
N GLU A 170 -13.93 8.73 -17.22
CA GLU A 170 -13.52 10.10 -17.54
C GLU A 170 -12.63 10.14 -18.78
N LEU A 171 -12.24 8.97 -19.32
CA LEU A 171 -11.40 8.89 -20.51
C LEU A 171 -12.22 9.29 -21.75
N PRO A 172 -11.75 10.29 -22.54
CA PRO A 172 -12.42 10.69 -23.78
C PRO A 172 -12.57 9.54 -24.78
N ASP A 173 -13.69 9.50 -25.50
CA ASP A 173 -14.00 8.42 -26.46
C ASP A 173 -12.94 8.28 -27.56
N GLN A 174 -12.38 9.40 -28.02
CA GLN A 174 -11.29 9.40 -29.00
C GLN A 174 -10.07 8.60 -28.48
N LEU A 175 -9.69 8.81 -27.21
CA LEU A 175 -8.59 8.07 -26.58
C LEU A 175 -8.94 6.59 -26.37
N ARG A 176 -10.17 6.28 -25.97
CA ARG A 176 -10.65 4.90 -25.86
C ARG A 176 -10.51 4.15 -27.17
N THR A 177 -10.96 4.75 -28.27
CA THR A 177 -10.85 4.19 -29.61
C THR A 177 -9.40 4.01 -30.02
N LEU A 178 -8.51 4.97 -29.74
CA LEU A 178 -7.09 4.85 -30.01
C LEU A 178 -6.43 3.72 -29.22
N PHE A 179 -6.75 3.58 -27.93
CA PHE A 179 -6.26 2.47 -27.11
C PHE A 179 -6.73 1.12 -27.66
N ALA A 180 -8.02 0.99 -27.99
CA ALA A 180 -8.56 -0.23 -28.58
C ALA A 180 -7.86 -0.60 -29.91
N ARG A 181 -7.63 0.38 -30.80
CA ARG A 181 -6.93 0.17 -32.09
C ARG A 181 -5.48 -0.27 -31.95
N THR A 182 -4.85 0.01 -30.81
CA THR A 182 -3.46 -0.41 -30.49
C THR A 182 -3.38 -1.71 -29.70
N GLY A 183 -4.54 -2.38 -29.49
CA GLY A 183 -4.66 -3.57 -28.66
C GLY A 183 -4.39 -3.30 -27.16
N CYS A 184 -4.45 -2.03 -26.75
CA CYS A 184 -4.26 -1.64 -25.36
C CYS A 184 -5.59 -1.65 -24.62
N THR A 185 -5.57 -2.17 -23.39
CA THR A 185 -6.63 -1.82 -22.43
C THR A 185 -6.52 -0.36 -22.04
N TRP A 186 -7.58 0.24 -21.48
CA TRP A 186 -7.51 1.61 -21.00
C TRP A 186 -6.39 1.82 -19.96
N ARG A 187 -6.14 0.80 -19.12
CA ARG A 187 -5.06 0.84 -18.12
C ARG A 187 -3.69 0.88 -18.80
N THR A 188 -3.43 -0.06 -19.69
CA THR A 188 -2.15 -0.13 -20.42
C THR A 188 -1.93 1.14 -21.24
N GLY A 189 -2.98 1.69 -21.86
CA GLY A 189 -2.93 2.95 -22.59
C GLY A 189 -2.51 4.12 -21.69
N LEU A 190 -3.17 4.31 -20.55
CA LEU A 190 -2.80 5.36 -19.59
C LEU A 190 -1.39 5.17 -19.03
N GLU A 191 -1.00 3.94 -18.71
CA GLU A 191 0.34 3.65 -18.18
C GLU A 191 1.44 3.96 -19.22
N LEU A 192 1.18 3.73 -20.52
CA LEU A 192 2.07 4.15 -21.60
C LEU A 192 2.19 5.68 -21.72
N LEU A 193 1.17 6.41 -21.28
CA LEU A 193 1.21 7.87 -21.18
C LEU A 193 1.87 8.36 -19.87
N GLY A 194 2.32 7.47 -18.99
CA GLY A 194 2.83 7.83 -17.66
C GLY A 194 1.74 8.24 -16.67
N ILE A 195 0.49 7.83 -16.89
CA ILE A 195 -0.67 8.18 -16.07
C ILE A 195 -1.12 6.97 -15.23
N PRO A 196 -1.29 7.10 -13.89
CA PRO A 196 -1.76 6.03 -13.02
C PRO A 196 -3.17 5.55 -13.39
N ALA A 197 -3.31 4.25 -13.68
CA ALA A 197 -4.61 3.61 -13.92
C ALA A 197 -5.12 2.88 -12.67
N LEU A 198 -5.66 3.64 -11.71
CA LEU A 198 -5.97 3.15 -10.36
C LEU A 198 -7.43 2.74 -10.17
N SER A 199 -7.65 1.66 -9.41
CA SER A 199 -8.98 1.30 -8.89
C SER A 199 -9.52 2.40 -7.97
N LYS A 200 -10.84 2.45 -7.74
CA LYS A 200 -11.46 3.49 -6.87
C LYS A 200 -10.84 3.51 -5.47
N ALA A 201 -10.65 2.34 -4.85
CA ALA A 201 -10.08 2.23 -3.51
C ALA A 201 -8.61 2.70 -3.47
N VAL A 202 -7.77 2.20 -4.38
CA VAL A 202 -6.36 2.59 -4.45
C VAL A 202 -6.21 4.06 -4.79
N ARG A 203 -7.07 4.63 -5.63
CA ARG A 203 -7.02 6.05 -5.97
C ARG A 203 -7.34 6.95 -4.79
N ARG A 204 -8.30 6.57 -3.95
CA ARG A 204 -8.62 7.29 -2.71
C ARG A 204 -7.38 7.36 -1.82
N HIS A 205 -6.77 6.20 -1.59
CA HIS A 205 -5.50 6.09 -0.86
C HIS A 205 -4.40 6.97 -1.45
N MET A 206 -4.16 6.85 -2.75
CA MET A 206 -3.08 7.59 -3.42
C MET A 206 -3.29 9.11 -3.36
N ARG A 207 -4.53 9.61 -3.29
CA ARG A 207 -4.78 11.04 -3.09
C ARG A 207 -4.29 11.52 -1.73
N CYS A 208 -4.52 10.74 -0.68
CA CYS A 208 -4.02 11.04 0.66
C CYS A 208 -2.49 10.93 0.69
N TYR A 209 -1.94 9.86 0.13
CA TYR A 209 -0.49 9.65 0.00
C TYR A 209 0.22 10.81 -0.72
N TRP A 210 -0.28 11.25 -1.87
CA TRP A 210 0.31 12.39 -2.60
C TRP A 210 0.13 13.73 -1.90
N ALA A 211 -0.91 13.88 -1.08
CA ALA A 211 -1.12 15.08 -0.26
C ALA A 211 -0.24 15.10 1.00
N GLY A 212 0.44 14.00 1.34
CA GLY A 212 1.17 13.86 2.59
C GLY A 212 0.26 13.81 3.81
N THR A 213 -0.99 13.38 3.64
CA THR A 213 -1.97 13.22 4.72
C THR A 213 -2.21 11.73 4.97
N ASP A 214 -2.08 11.27 6.21
CA ASP A 214 -2.50 9.91 6.59
C ASP A 214 -4.04 9.80 6.55
N GLU A 215 -4.58 8.67 6.06
CA GLU A 215 -6.03 8.41 5.92
C GLU A 215 -6.81 8.36 7.25
#